data_AF-A0A2U2AHZ0-F1
#
_entry.id   AF-A0A2U2AHZ0-F1
#
_cell.length_a   1.000
_cell.length_b   1.000
_cell.length_c   1.000
_cell.angle_alpha   90.00
_cell.angle_beta   90.00
_cell.angle_gamma   90.00
#
_symmetry.space_group_name_H-M   'P 1'
#
loop_
_entity.id
_entity.type
_entity.pdbx_description
1 polymer ?
#
loop_
_entity_poly.entity_id
_entity_poly.type
_entity_poly.pdbx_seq_one_letter_code
_entity_poly.pdbx_strand_id
1 'polypeptide(L)'
;MTIATVRSLKERFFHALLFEVLAILFTMLIGIFLLHKPVDAMGVVSVLISVTALLLNIVFNWIFDKLFPFVNGERPVSIRILHALSFEATLILFTIPMLAYILSVSLTEAFMIEVGLLIFFLFYTYLYNWSYDQIRKKVVAHYRAKKL
;
A
#
# COMPACT_ATOMS: atom_id res chain seq x y z
N MET A 1 19.67 0.24 27.49
CA MET A 1 20.42 0.52 26.25
C MET A 1 19.54 0.17 25.05
N THR A 2 18.72 1.13 24.59
CA THR A 2 17.76 0.94 23.49
C THR A 2 18.50 1.10 22.16
N ILE A 3 19.07 0.01 21.65
CA ILE A 3 19.63 0.01 20.30
C ILE A 3 18.46 -0.02 19.33
N ALA A 4 18.16 1.11 18.70
CA ALA A 4 17.32 1.16 17.52
C ALA A 4 18.01 0.37 16.40
N THR A 5 17.68 -0.92 16.26
CA THR A 5 18.18 -1.73 15.15
C THR A 5 17.48 -1.28 13.88
N VAL A 6 18.11 -0.38 13.12
CA VAL A 6 17.63 0.05 11.81
C VAL A 6 17.36 -1.20 10.96
N ARG A 7 16.16 -1.31 10.36
CA ARG A 7 15.81 -2.44 9.48
C ARG A 7 16.81 -2.53 8.34
N SER A 8 17.39 -3.72 8.13
CA SER A 8 18.33 -3.95 7.02
C SER A 8 17.62 -3.80 5.67
N LEU A 9 18.37 -3.56 4.59
CA LEU A 9 17.80 -3.47 3.25
C LEU A 9 17.04 -4.76 2.85
N LYS A 10 17.58 -5.94 3.20
CA LYS A 10 16.93 -7.23 2.96
C LYS A 10 15.59 -7.35 3.70
N GLU A 11 15.55 -6.87 4.95
CA GLU A 11 14.34 -6.88 5.77
C GLU A 11 13.28 -5.92 5.20
N ARG A 12 13.69 -4.73 4.76
CA ARG A 12 12.79 -3.75 4.11
C ARG A 12 12.18 -4.30 2.83
N PHE A 13 13.00 -4.96 1.99
CA PHE A 13 12.53 -5.58 0.77
C PHE A 13 11.55 -6.72 1.06
N PHE A 14 11.88 -7.61 2.00
CA PHE A 14 10.99 -8.70 2.40
C PHE A 14 9.65 -8.18 2.97
N HIS A 15 9.71 -7.16 3.82
CA HIS A 15 8.52 -6.48 4.36
C HIS A 15 7.64 -5.92 3.23
N ALA A 16 8.23 -5.14 2.32
CA ALA A 16 7.50 -4.55 1.20
C ALA A 16 6.91 -5.62 0.26
N LEU A 17 7.69 -6.64 -0.07
CA LEU A 17 7.24 -7.74 -0.94
C LEU A 17 6.09 -8.53 -0.31
N LEU A 18 6.21 -8.87 0.98
CA LEU A 18 5.17 -9.61 1.69
C LEU A 18 3.89 -8.78 1.82
N PHE A 19 4.01 -7.48 2.07
CA PHE A 19 2.88 -6.55 2.05
C PHE A 19 2.19 -6.58 0.69
N GLU A 20 2.94 -6.41 -0.40
CA GLU A 20 2.37 -6.35 -1.74
C GLU A 20 1.67 -7.65 -2.15
N VAL A 21 2.30 -8.80 -1.88
CA VAL A 21 1.72 -10.12 -2.19
C VAL A 21 0.42 -10.34 -1.44
N LEU A 22 0.36 -9.96 -0.15
CA LEU A 22 -0.86 -10.06 0.64
C LEU A 22 -1.92 -9.07 0.17
N ALA A 23 -1.53 -7.86 -0.22
CA ALA A 23 -2.44 -6.86 -0.78
C ALA A 23 -3.13 -7.38 -2.05
N ILE A 24 -2.36 -7.91 -3.01
CA ILE A 24 -2.87 -8.54 -4.23
C ILE A 24 -3.83 -9.69 -3.88
N LEU A 25 -3.42 -10.56 -2.95
CA LEU A 25 -4.25 -11.69 -2.51
C LEU A 25 -5.58 -11.21 -1.92
N PHE A 26 -5.57 -10.23 -1.01
CA PHE A 26 -6.79 -9.72 -0.41
C PHE A 26 -7.69 -9.01 -1.42
N THR A 27 -7.14 -8.20 -2.33
CA THR A 27 -7.92 -7.57 -3.40
C THR A 27 -8.59 -8.62 -4.28
N MET A 28 -7.87 -9.69 -4.64
CA MET A 28 -8.41 -10.79 -5.41
C MET A 28 -9.56 -11.49 -4.64
N LEU A 29 -9.36 -11.83 -3.36
CA LEU A 29 -10.38 -12.49 -2.53
C LEU A 29 -11.62 -11.62 -2.35
N ILE A 30 -11.45 -10.32 -2.08
CA ILE A 30 -12.56 -9.36 -1.96
C ILE A 30 -13.34 -9.31 -3.27
N GLY A 31 -12.66 -9.21 -4.42
CA GLY A 31 -13.35 -9.16 -5.71
C GLY A 31 -14.10 -10.45 -6.06
N ILE A 32 -13.56 -11.62 -5.71
CA ILE A 32 -14.23 -12.90 -5.96
C ILE A 32 -15.44 -13.07 -5.05
N PHE A 33 -15.26 -12.88 -3.74
CA PHE A 33 -16.31 -13.20 -2.77
C PHE A 33 -17.35 -12.10 -2.60
N LEU A 34 -16.96 -10.83 -2.71
CA LEU A 34 -17.84 -9.69 -2.46
C LEU A 34 -18.44 -9.15 -3.76
N LEU A 35 -17.63 -9.04 -4.81
CA LEU A 35 -18.07 -8.48 -6.10
C LEU A 35 -18.53 -9.56 -7.09
N HIS A 36 -18.44 -10.84 -6.73
CA HIS A 36 -18.84 -11.99 -7.55
C HIS A 36 -18.21 -11.97 -8.96
N LYS A 37 -16.99 -11.44 -9.07
CA LYS A 37 -16.24 -11.35 -10.33
C LYS A 37 -15.42 -12.62 -10.54
N PRO A 38 -15.17 -13.02 -11.80
CA PRO A 38 -14.47 -14.26 -12.08
C PRO A 38 -12.99 -14.17 -11.68
N VAL A 39 -12.43 -15.30 -11.25
CA VAL A 39 -11.10 -15.40 -10.60
C VAL A 39 -9.98 -14.95 -11.52
N ASP A 40 -10.06 -15.32 -12.79
CA ASP A 40 -9.12 -14.96 -13.85
C ASP A 40 -9.05 -13.44 -14.04
N ALA A 41 -10.20 -12.78 -14.13
CA ALA A 41 -10.28 -11.33 -14.24
C ALA A 41 -9.74 -10.63 -12.98
N MET A 42 -10.11 -11.11 -11.78
CA MET A 42 -9.66 -10.50 -10.51
C MET A 42 -8.17 -10.67 -10.25
N GLY A 43 -7.57 -11.78 -10.67
CA GLY A 43 -6.12 -11.99 -10.62
C GLY A 43 -5.37 -10.96 -11.48
N VAL A 44 -5.82 -10.74 -12.71
CA VAL A 44 -5.22 -9.73 -13.61
C VAL A 44 -5.44 -8.32 -13.06
N VAL A 45 -6.66 -8.00 -12.62
CA VAL A 45 -7.03 -6.69 -12.06
C VAL A 45 -6.16 -6.34 -10.86
N SER A 46 -6.03 -7.24 -9.89
CA SER A 46 -5.26 -6.99 -8.67
C SER A 46 -3.79 -6.71 -8.94
N VAL A 47 -3.17 -7.47 -9.87
CA VAL A 47 -1.78 -7.22 -10.30
C VAL A 47 -1.64 -5.89 -11.03
N LEU A 48 -2.54 -5.59 -11.98
CA LEU A 48 -2.45 -4.34 -12.74
C LEU A 48 -2.66 -3.11 -11.86
N ILE A 49 -3.59 -3.15 -10.90
CA ILE A 49 -3.82 -2.06 -9.94
C ILE A 49 -2.60 -1.88 -9.05
N SER A 50 -2.04 -2.97 -8.52
CA SER A 50 -0.81 -2.95 -7.71
C SER A 50 0.35 -2.29 -8.45
N VAL A 51 0.61 -2.71 -9.70
CA VAL A 51 1.68 -2.14 -10.53
C VAL A 51 1.41 -0.65 -10.83
N THR A 52 0.17 -0.31 -11.16
CA THR A 52 -0.24 1.08 -11.44
C THR A 52 -0.03 1.96 -10.21
N ALA A 53 -0.46 1.49 -9.02
CA ALA A 53 -0.28 2.21 -7.76
C ALA A 53 1.20 2.38 -7.41
N LEU A 54 2.03 1.35 -7.60
CA LEU A 54 3.47 1.42 -7.38
C LEU A 54 4.13 2.46 -8.30
N LEU A 55 3.82 2.43 -9.60
CA LEU A 55 4.37 3.36 -10.58
C LEU A 55 3.92 4.80 -10.29
N LEU A 56 2.63 5.01 -10.02
CA LEU A 56 2.10 6.32 -9.64
C LEU A 56 2.75 6.82 -8.35
N ASN A 57 2.96 5.97 -7.35
CA ASN A 57 3.66 6.34 -6.11
C ASN A 57 5.09 6.83 -6.39
N ILE A 58 5.86 6.12 -7.22
CA ILE A 58 7.22 6.51 -7.58
C ILE A 58 7.22 7.85 -8.34
N VAL A 59 6.39 7.97 -9.38
CA VAL A 59 6.32 9.18 -10.22
C VAL A 59 5.82 10.37 -9.42
N PHE A 60 4.76 10.19 -8.64
CA PHE A 60 4.18 11.24 -7.81
C PHE A 60 5.16 11.73 -6.76
N ASN A 61 5.82 10.82 -6.04
CA ASN A 61 6.82 11.21 -5.03
C ASN A 61 7.98 11.98 -5.68
N TRP A 62 8.46 11.55 -6.85
CA TRP A 62 9.52 12.26 -7.56
C TRP A 62 9.10 13.68 -7.98
N ILE A 63 7.89 13.85 -8.53
CA ILE A 63 7.36 15.17 -8.89
C ILE A 63 7.19 16.05 -7.65
N PHE A 64 6.58 15.50 -6.59
CA PHE A 64 6.30 16.24 -5.37
C PHE A 64 7.58 16.67 -4.64
N ASP A 65 8.60 15.80 -4.62
CA ASP A 65 9.90 16.11 -4.06
C ASP A 65 10.61 17.25 -4.81
N LYS A 66 10.39 17.35 -6.13
CA LYS A 66 10.92 18.45 -6.95
C LYS A 66 10.19 19.77 -6.72
N LEU A 67 8.87 19.73 -6.55
CA LEU A 67 8.04 20.93 -6.33
C LEU A 67 8.17 21.47 -4.90
N PHE A 68 8.26 20.58 -3.92
CA PHE A 68 8.37 20.91 -2.52
C PHE A 68 9.61 20.22 -1.95
N PRO A 69 10.81 20.77 -2.09
CA PRO A 69 12.02 20.16 -1.55
C PRO A 69 12.01 20.18 0.00
N PHE A 70 12.77 19.27 0.60
CA PHE A 70 12.95 19.25 2.05
C PHE A 70 13.74 20.48 2.50
N VAL A 71 13.20 21.23 3.47
CA VAL A 71 13.91 22.36 4.10
C VAL A 71 14.33 21.90 5.49
N ASN A 72 15.63 21.88 5.77
CA ASN A 72 16.21 21.38 7.03
C ASN A 72 15.85 19.91 7.38
N GLY A 73 15.57 19.09 6.36
CA GLY A 73 15.25 17.67 6.56
C GLY A 73 13.82 17.39 7.04
N GLU A 74 12.98 18.42 7.20
CA GLU A 74 11.60 18.27 7.63
C GLU A 74 10.62 18.89 6.63
N ARG A 75 9.41 18.30 6.56
CA ARG A 75 8.26 18.86 5.84
C ARG A 75 7.20 19.27 6.87
N PRO A 76 6.68 20.51 6.83
CA PRO A 76 5.61 20.92 7.72
C PRO A 76 4.37 20.05 7.51
N VAL A 77 3.57 19.91 8.56
CA VAL A 77 2.37 19.05 8.55
C VAL A 77 1.41 19.40 7.43
N SER A 78 1.25 20.69 7.10
CA SER A 78 0.43 21.16 5.98
C SER A 78 0.86 20.56 4.63
N ILE A 79 2.16 20.51 4.35
CA ILE A 79 2.71 19.92 3.12
C ILE A 79 2.54 18.40 3.11
N ARG A 80 2.58 17.74 4.27
CA ARG A 80 2.30 16.30 4.37
C ARG A 80 0.84 15.98 4.08
N ILE A 81 -0.08 16.81 4.59
CA ILE A 81 -1.51 16.67 4.29
C ILE A 81 -1.75 16.93 2.80
N LEU A 82 -1.14 17.98 2.23
CA LEU A 82 -1.23 18.27 0.79
C LEU A 82 -0.70 17.11 -0.05
N HIS A 83 0.44 16.53 0.32
CA HIS A 83 1.03 15.36 -0.33
C HIS A 83 0.05 14.18 -0.32
N ALA A 84 -0.47 13.82 0.86
CA ALA A 84 -1.38 12.70 1.01
C ALA A 84 -2.68 12.90 0.20
N LEU A 85 -3.32 14.06 0.31
CA LEU A 85 -4.54 14.37 -0.43
C LEU A 85 -4.33 14.40 -1.95
N SER A 86 -3.21 14.97 -2.40
CA SER A 86 -2.90 15.07 -3.83
C SER A 86 -2.53 13.71 -4.42
N PHE A 87 -1.83 12.87 -3.64
CA PHE A 87 -1.51 11.49 -4.02
C PHE A 87 -2.78 10.67 -4.16
N GLU A 88 -3.65 10.73 -3.15
CA GLU A 88 -4.92 10.02 -3.11
C GLU A 88 -5.82 10.43 -4.28
N ALA A 89 -5.95 11.73 -4.54
CA ALA A 89 -6.71 12.23 -5.68
C ALA A 89 -6.13 11.76 -7.03
N THR A 90 -4.80 11.70 -7.15
CA THR A 90 -4.14 11.19 -8.37
C THR A 90 -4.38 9.71 -8.54
N LEU A 91 -4.30 8.91 -7.47
CA LEU A 91 -4.61 7.48 -7.51
C LEU A 91 -6.04 7.27 -7.99
N ILE A 92 -7.02 7.87 -7.31
CA ILE A 92 -8.45 7.77 -7.61
C ILE A 92 -8.76 8.13 -9.07
N LEU A 93 -8.11 9.16 -9.61
CA LEU A 93 -8.30 9.60 -11.00
C LEU A 93 -7.89 8.52 -12.02
N PHE A 94 -6.90 7.69 -11.70
CA PHE A 94 -6.41 6.62 -12.57
C PHE A 94 -7.08 5.28 -12.27
N THR A 95 -7.28 4.93 -11.00
CA THR A 95 -7.82 3.63 -10.57
C THR A 95 -9.29 3.49 -10.90
N ILE A 96 -10.11 4.54 -10.76
CA ILE A 96 -11.56 4.45 -11.03
C ILE A 96 -11.86 4.15 -12.51
N PRO A 97 -11.33 4.89 -13.50
CA PRO A 97 -11.57 4.57 -14.90
C PRO A 97 -11.05 3.17 -15.28
N MET A 98 -9.92 2.78 -14.70
CA MET A 98 -9.33 1.46 -14.89
C MET A 98 -10.23 0.34 -14.34
N LEU A 99 -10.73 0.49 -13.11
CA LEU A 99 -11.68 -0.44 -12.50
C LEU A 99 -12.98 -0.53 -13.29
N ALA A 100 -13.55 0.62 -13.67
CA ALA A 100 -14.78 0.68 -14.46
C ALA A 100 -14.62 -0.06 -15.80
N TYR A 101 -13.49 0.17 -16.47
CA TYR A 101 -13.17 -0.48 -17.74
C TYR A 101 -12.99 -2.00 -17.58
N ILE A 102 -12.12 -2.45 -16.66
CA ILE A 102 -11.77 -3.87 -16.56
C ILE A 102 -12.93 -4.68 -15.97
N LEU A 103 -13.62 -4.16 -14.97
CA LEU A 103 -14.73 -4.87 -14.33
C LEU A 103 -16.07 -4.70 -15.07
N SER A 104 -16.10 -3.88 -16.13
CA SER A 104 -17.31 -3.53 -16.88
C SER A 104 -18.43 -3.03 -15.97
N VAL A 105 -18.11 -2.08 -15.09
CA VAL A 105 -19.04 -1.47 -14.13
C VAL A 105 -19.14 0.03 -14.38
N SER A 106 -20.19 0.67 -13.88
CA SER A 106 -20.33 2.12 -13.95
C SER A 106 -19.23 2.83 -13.15
N LEU A 107 -18.95 4.10 -13.49
CA LEU A 107 -17.99 4.92 -12.73
C LEU A 107 -18.39 5.05 -11.25
N THR A 108 -19.69 5.11 -10.96
CA THR A 108 -20.20 5.18 -9.59
C THR A 108 -19.93 3.89 -8.82
N GLU A 109 -20.14 2.72 -9.45
CA GLU A 109 -19.82 1.44 -8.83
C GLU A 109 -18.31 1.28 -8.62
N ALA A 110 -17.49 1.66 -9.60
CA ALA A 110 -16.04 1.66 -9.47
C ALA A 110 -15.58 2.59 -8.34
N PHE A 111 -16.18 3.77 -8.19
CA PHE A 111 -15.93 4.67 -7.07
C PHE A 111 -16.26 4.02 -5.72
N MET A 112 -17.39 3.32 -5.60
CA MET A 112 -17.77 2.63 -4.36
C MET A 112 -16.82 1.46 -4.04
N ILE A 113 -16.38 0.73 -5.06
CA ILE A 113 -15.34 -0.31 -4.90
C ILE A 113 -14.04 0.31 -4.40
N GLU A 114 -13.60 1.41 -5.00
CA GLU A 114 -12.37 2.12 -4.62
C GLU A 114 -12.43 2.61 -3.18
N VAL A 115 -13.53 3.26 -2.77
CA VAL A 115 -13.73 3.69 -1.37
C VAL A 115 -13.70 2.50 -0.40
N GLY A 116 -14.36 1.40 -0.75
CA GLY A 116 -14.33 0.17 0.04
C GLY A 116 -12.92 -0.40 0.19
N LEU A 117 -12.17 -0.46 -0.90
CA LEU A 117 -10.77 -0.89 -0.91
C LEU A 117 -9.88 0.05 -0.11
N LEU A 118 -10.05 1.36 -0.22
CA LEU A 118 -9.28 2.36 0.55
C LEU A 118 -9.48 2.19 2.06
N ILE A 119 -10.73 2.05 2.50
CA ILE A 119 -11.04 1.81 3.90
C ILE A 119 -10.41 0.49 4.36
N PHE A 120 -10.56 -0.58 3.58
CA PHE A 120 -9.93 -1.87 3.87
C PHE A 120 -8.41 -1.74 3.99
N PHE A 121 -7.75 -1.10 3.02
CA PHE A 121 -6.30 -0.93 2.97
C PHE A 121 -5.76 -0.05 4.10
N LEU A 122 -6.54 0.91 4.58
CA LEU A 122 -6.18 1.72 5.75
C LEU A 122 -6.03 0.83 7.00
N PHE A 123 -7.04 -0.02 7.28
CA PHE A 123 -6.99 -0.95 8.41
C PHE A 123 -5.94 -2.05 8.22
N TYR A 124 -5.88 -2.63 7.01
CA TYR A 124 -4.90 -3.64 6.64
C TYR A 124 -3.47 -3.13 6.83
N THR A 125 -3.15 -1.92 6.36
CA THR A 125 -1.82 -1.33 6.47
C THR A 125 -1.40 -1.17 7.92
N TYR A 126 -2.31 -0.67 8.77
CA TYR A 126 -2.05 -0.56 10.20
C TYR A 126 -1.81 -1.93 10.84
N LEU A 127 -2.71 -2.88 10.62
CA LEU A 127 -2.66 -4.21 11.25
C LEU A 127 -1.44 -5.01 10.81
N TYR A 128 -1.11 -4.96 9.51
CA TYR A 128 0.08 -5.60 8.96
C TYR A 128 1.35 -5.04 9.59
N ASN A 129 1.52 -3.71 9.60
CA ASN A 129 2.72 -3.08 10.15
C ASN A 129 2.87 -3.41 11.65
N TRP A 130 1.79 -3.33 12.41
CA TRP A 130 1.79 -3.70 13.82
C TRP A 130 2.15 -5.18 14.03
N SER A 131 1.53 -6.09 13.28
CA SER A 131 1.80 -7.54 13.39
C SER A 131 3.24 -7.88 13.05
N TYR A 132 3.78 -7.29 11.97
CA TYR A 132 5.17 -7.47 11.56
C TYR A 132 6.13 -7.02 12.67
N ASP A 133 5.88 -5.87 13.28
CA ASP A 133 6.72 -5.35 14.38
C ASP A 133 6.69 -6.26 15.61
N GLN A 134 5.54 -6.84 15.97
CA GLN A 134 5.45 -7.80 17.08
C GLN A 134 6.20 -9.09 16.79
N ILE A 135 6.06 -9.65 15.58
CA ILE A 135 6.78 -10.86 15.17
C ILE A 135 8.28 -10.60 15.17
N ARG A 136 8.72 -9.48 14.58
CA ARG A 136 10.12 -9.06 14.54
C ARG A 136 10.71 -8.96 15.94
N LYS A 137 10.00 -8.33 16.89
CA LYS A 137 10.44 -8.23 18.30
C LYS A 137 10.70 -9.62 18.90
N LYS A 138 9.78 -10.57 18.71
CA LYS A 138 9.93 -11.95 19.19
C LYS A 138 11.10 -12.68 18.54
N VAL A 139 11.25 -12.56 17.22
CA VAL A 139 12.33 -13.20 16.45
C VAL A 139 13.70 -12.67 16.90
N VAL A 140 13.87 -11.35 16.99
CA VAL A 140 15.13 -10.74 17.43
C VAL A 140 15.46 -11.15 18.87
N ALA A 141 14.47 -11.20 19.77
CA ALA A 141 14.66 -11.68 21.14
C ALA A 141 15.12 -13.15 21.18
N HIS A 142 14.51 -14.01 20.37
CA HIS A 142 14.87 -15.43 20.29
C HIS A 142 16.31 -15.65 19.78
N TYR A 143 16.72 -14.96 18.71
CA TYR A 143 18.09 -15.06 18.20
C TYR A 143 19.14 -14.51 19.18
N ARG A 144 18.79 -13.52 20.01
CA ARG A 144 19.67 -13.02 21.08
C ARG A 144 19.86 -14.05 22.19
N ALA A 145 18.79 -14.73 22.61
CA ALA A 145 18.84 -15.74 23.65
C ALA A 145 19.67 -16.98 23.26
N LYS A 146 19.81 -17.25 21.95
CA LYS A 146 20.58 -18.40 21.43
C LYS A 146 22.07 -18.08 21.20
N LYS A 147 22.47 -16.81 21.32
CA LYS A 147 23.84 -16.32 21.07
C LYS A 147 24.58 -15.93 22.35
N LEU A 148 23.89 -15.93 23.49
CA LEU A 148 24.42 -15.90 24.86
C LEU A 148 24.55 -17.33 25.37
#